data_AF-A0A448YWY2-F1
#
_entry.id   AF-A0A448YWY2-F1
#
_cell.length_a   1.000
_cell.length_b   1.000
_cell.length_c   1.000
_cell.angle_alpha   90.00
_cell.angle_beta   90.00
_cell.angle_gamma   90.00
#
_symmetry.space_group_name_H-M   'P 1'
#
loop_
_entity.id
_entity.type
_entity.pdbx_description
1 polymer ?
#
loop_
_entity_poly.entity_id
_entity_poly.type
_entity_poly.pdbx_seq_one_letter_code
_entity_poly.pdbx_strand_id
1 'polypeptide(L)'
;MAAPLRSIFECCALSFLIWAPTVLVAANFDFNGGQPKFCKPYTCGKGLTPVQKWPLSFESSGCSSLGGGMIATSGATDGSNDIHERCCDQRAACLQTCGSVKTACDEELKKCVEKNCSEKGDDEEKCNQRASIFSIMVSLENCQPYSAVQHSHCECVPAEDAPAKREDLLHKFYETFSPDSVGKAKDLSKKADTTRKMANLMGKLVQKYYPDTIQKVKDPNAERMEQLMRESQKATNTVVEEEDVEADEDDAEEEEVQEL
;
A
#
# COMPACT_ATOMS: atom_id res chain seq x y z
N MET A 1 20.78 -67.56 16.74
CA MET A 1 21.00 -67.88 18.17
C MET A 1 22.14 -67.00 18.68
N ALA A 2 21.93 -66.34 19.83
CA ALA A 2 22.85 -65.52 20.67
C ALA A 2 23.46 -64.25 20.02
N ALA A 3 22.98 -63.03 20.36
CA ALA A 3 23.38 -62.14 21.50
C ALA A 3 24.73 -61.41 21.23
N PRO A 4 25.05 -60.19 21.73
CA PRO A 4 24.67 -59.68 23.07
C PRO A 4 24.56 -58.13 23.32
N LEU A 5 23.97 -57.82 24.49
CA LEU A 5 24.39 -56.88 25.57
C LEU A 5 24.97 -55.48 25.27
N ARG A 6 24.41 -54.44 25.92
CA ARG A 6 24.96 -53.69 27.09
C ARG A 6 24.14 -52.40 27.34
N SER A 7 23.53 -52.22 28.51
CA SER A 7 24.09 -51.68 29.78
C SER A 7 23.91 -50.14 29.85
N ILE A 8 22.88 -49.64 30.56
CA ILE A 8 22.88 -49.13 31.96
C ILE A 8 23.69 -47.83 32.13
N PHE A 9 22.99 -46.75 32.48
CA PHE A 9 23.36 -45.56 33.29
C PHE A 9 22.11 -44.64 33.26
N GLU A 10 21.61 -43.95 34.28
CA GLU A 10 22.04 -43.62 35.63
C GLU A 10 20.84 -43.02 36.39
N CYS A 11 20.83 -43.15 37.71
CA CYS A 11 19.82 -42.67 38.66
C CYS A 11 19.77 -41.14 38.81
N CYS A 12 18.63 -40.63 39.32
CA CYS A 12 18.46 -39.63 40.39
C CYS A 12 17.21 -38.78 40.12
N ALA A 13 16.12 -38.97 40.87
CA ALA A 13 15.86 -38.46 42.23
C ALA A 13 15.04 -37.16 42.19
N LEU A 14 13.74 -37.36 42.46
CA LEU A 14 12.76 -36.53 43.17
C LEU A 14 13.20 -35.13 43.62
N SER A 15 12.39 -34.13 43.26
CA SER A 15 12.03 -33.02 44.15
C SER A 15 10.67 -32.43 43.74
N PHE A 16 9.68 -32.68 44.59
CA PHE A 16 8.37 -32.04 44.58
C PHE A 16 8.51 -30.60 45.09
N LEU A 17 8.12 -29.61 44.28
CA LEU A 17 7.67 -28.31 44.77
C LEU A 17 6.38 -27.92 44.05
N ILE A 18 5.39 -27.66 44.88
CA ILE A 18 4.01 -27.31 44.57
C ILE A 18 4.01 -25.91 43.96
N TRP A 19 3.52 -25.79 42.72
CA TRP A 19 3.15 -24.51 42.12
C TRP A 19 1.66 -24.55 41.81
N ALA A 20 0.91 -23.69 42.49
CA ALA A 20 -0.50 -23.46 42.21
C ALA A 20 -0.65 -22.94 40.77
N PRO A 21 -1.55 -23.49 39.94
CA PRO A 21 -1.87 -22.88 38.67
C PRO A 21 -2.67 -21.61 38.96
N THR A 22 -2.00 -20.47 38.91
CA THR A 22 -2.67 -19.21 38.61
C THR A 22 -3.40 -19.42 37.28
N VAL A 23 -4.73 -19.46 37.36
CA VAL A 23 -5.60 -19.37 36.18
C VAL A 23 -5.43 -17.96 35.64
N LEU A 24 -4.39 -17.77 34.84
CA LEU A 24 -4.38 -16.76 33.79
C LEU A 24 -5.52 -17.15 32.86
N VAL A 25 -6.67 -16.52 33.06
CA VAL A 25 -7.63 -16.32 31.98
C VAL A 25 -6.85 -15.53 30.94
N ALA A 26 -6.20 -16.25 30.03
CA ALA A 26 -5.91 -15.71 28.71
C ALA A 26 -7.27 -15.27 28.19
N ALA A 27 -7.53 -13.96 28.25
CA ALA A 27 -8.44 -13.35 27.33
C ALA A 27 -7.89 -13.72 25.95
N ASN A 28 -8.40 -14.82 25.40
CA ASN A 28 -8.37 -15.04 23.97
C ASN A 28 -9.12 -13.85 23.41
N PHE A 29 -8.37 -12.82 23.06
CA PHE A 29 -8.81 -11.78 22.17
C PHE A 29 -8.98 -12.49 20.83
N ASP A 30 -10.09 -13.21 20.71
CA ASP A 30 -10.54 -13.83 19.49
C ASP A 30 -10.93 -12.68 18.58
N PHE A 31 -9.94 -12.20 17.82
CA PHE A 31 -10.16 -11.37 16.64
C PHE A 31 -10.92 -12.24 15.65
N ASN A 32 -12.23 -12.23 15.83
CA ASN A 32 -13.21 -12.85 14.98
C ASN A 32 -12.94 -12.42 13.52
N GLY A 33 -12.65 -13.40 12.67
CA GLY A 33 -12.56 -13.21 11.22
C GLY A 33 -11.14 -13.16 10.66
N GLY A 34 -10.42 -14.29 10.72
CA GLY A 34 -9.27 -14.53 9.85
C GLY A 34 -9.68 -14.44 8.38
N GLN A 35 -9.65 -13.24 7.82
CA GLN A 35 -9.76 -13.01 6.39
C GLN A 35 -8.62 -13.79 5.71
N PRO A 36 -8.89 -14.52 4.63
CA PRO A 36 -7.84 -15.29 3.98
C PRO A 36 -6.76 -14.32 3.48
N LYS A 37 -5.48 -14.61 3.81
CA LYS A 37 -4.29 -13.96 3.22
C LYS A 37 -4.29 -14.03 1.67
N PHE A 38 -5.16 -14.86 1.11
CA PHE A 38 -5.37 -15.05 -0.31
C PHE A 38 -6.75 -14.51 -0.71
N CYS A 39 -6.77 -13.37 -1.39
CA CYS A 39 -7.99 -12.86 -1.99
C CYS A 39 -8.32 -13.66 -3.24
N LYS A 40 -9.57 -14.16 -3.32
CA LYS A 40 -10.04 -14.91 -4.48
C LYS A 40 -10.00 -13.99 -5.72
N PRO A 41 -9.34 -14.41 -6.82
CA PRO A 41 -9.35 -13.64 -8.05
C PRO A 41 -10.76 -13.44 -8.59
N TYR A 42 -10.98 -12.34 -9.33
CA TYR A 42 -12.25 -12.08 -9.99
C TYR A 42 -12.59 -13.17 -11.00
N THR A 43 -13.80 -13.73 -10.91
CA THR A 43 -14.28 -14.80 -11.79
C THR A 43 -15.71 -14.52 -12.23
N CYS A 44 -15.98 -14.71 -13.51
CA CYS A 44 -17.33 -14.63 -14.07
C CYS A 44 -18.10 -15.96 -13.94
N GLY A 45 -19.41 -15.92 -14.21
CA GLY A 45 -20.24 -17.11 -14.31
C GLY A 45 -19.80 -18.07 -15.43
N LYS A 46 -20.40 -19.26 -15.47
CA LYS A 46 -20.08 -20.27 -16.49
C LYS A 46 -20.30 -19.73 -17.91
N GLY A 47 -19.34 -19.98 -18.82
CA GLY A 47 -19.39 -19.51 -20.21
C GLY A 47 -18.97 -18.06 -20.42
N LEU A 48 -18.72 -17.31 -19.34
CA LEU A 48 -18.28 -15.92 -19.38
C LEU A 48 -16.80 -15.82 -18.98
N THR A 49 -16.09 -14.90 -19.60
CA THR A 49 -14.69 -14.59 -19.33
C THR A 49 -14.55 -13.15 -18.88
N PRO A 50 -13.80 -12.87 -17.80
CA PRO A 50 -13.51 -11.50 -17.38
C PRO A 50 -12.55 -10.84 -18.38
N VAL A 51 -12.94 -9.66 -18.83
CA VAL A 51 -12.15 -8.76 -19.67
C VAL A 51 -12.14 -7.37 -19.02
N GLN A 52 -11.06 -6.63 -19.22
CA GLN A 52 -10.93 -5.27 -18.72
C GLN A 52 -11.95 -4.35 -19.42
N LYS A 53 -12.68 -3.59 -18.60
CA LYS A 53 -13.67 -2.62 -19.05
C LYS A 53 -12.99 -1.41 -19.67
N TRP A 54 -13.61 -0.85 -20.71
CA TRP A 54 -13.24 0.43 -21.33
C TRP A 54 -14.31 1.50 -21.00
N PRO A 55 -13.95 2.78 -20.80
CA PRO A 55 -12.61 3.39 -20.82
C PRO A 55 -11.71 2.90 -19.68
N LEU A 56 -10.40 2.89 -19.91
CA LEU A 56 -9.41 2.60 -18.87
C LEU A 56 -9.29 3.82 -17.95
N SER A 57 -9.72 3.66 -16.70
CA SER A 57 -9.34 4.53 -15.59
C SER A 57 -8.38 3.75 -14.69
N PHE A 58 -7.21 4.29 -14.43
CA PHE A 58 -6.34 3.83 -13.35
C PHE A 58 -6.19 4.99 -12.38
N GLU A 59 -6.73 4.85 -11.17
CA GLU A 59 -6.74 5.89 -10.15
C GLU A 59 -5.79 5.55 -9.01
N SER A 60 -5.01 6.51 -8.53
CA SER A 60 -4.15 6.28 -7.39
C SER A 60 -4.18 7.46 -6.43
N SER A 61 -4.38 7.16 -5.15
CA SER A 61 -4.21 8.08 -4.03
C SER A 61 -2.80 8.04 -3.42
N GLY A 62 -1.87 7.37 -4.10
CA GLY A 62 -0.49 7.25 -3.67
C GLY A 62 -0.30 6.30 -2.49
N CYS A 63 0.84 6.43 -1.82
CA CYS A 63 1.12 5.63 -0.61
C CYS A 63 0.31 6.09 0.63
N SER A 64 -0.35 7.25 0.57
CA SER A 64 -1.12 7.82 1.67
C SER A 64 -2.29 6.93 2.11
N SER A 65 -2.94 6.25 1.18
CA SER A 65 -4.04 5.31 1.46
C SER A 65 -3.61 4.02 2.15
N LEU A 66 -2.30 3.71 2.13
CA LEU A 66 -1.72 2.47 2.64
C LEU A 66 -1.10 2.64 4.04
N GLY A 67 -1.55 3.66 4.78
CA GLY A 67 -1.02 3.99 6.11
C GLY A 67 0.12 5.01 6.08
N GLY A 68 0.30 5.74 4.96
CA GLY A 68 1.33 6.78 4.81
C GLY A 68 1.30 7.86 5.90
N GLY A 69 0.15 8.08 6.54
CA GLY A 69 0.04 8.97 7.71
C GLY A 69 0.87 8.52 8.92
N MET A 70 1.05 7.21 9.14
CA MET A 70 1.89 6.70 10.23
C MET A 70 3.40 6.74 9.89
N ILE A 71 3.76 6.74 8.61
CA ILE A 71 5.14 6.93 8.16
C ILE A 71 5.51 8.43 8.18
N ALA A 72 4.57 9.33 7.88
CA ALA A 72 4.77 10.78 8.02
C ALA A 72 5.09 11.18 9.47
N THR A 73 4.50 10.52 10.48
CA THR A 73 4.84 10.73 11.91
C THR A 73 6.18 10.14 12.33
N SER A 74 6.83 9.32 11.50
CA SER A 74 8.16 8.73 11.79
C SER A 74 9.34 9.60 11.31
N GLY A 75 9.08 10.87 10.97
CA GLY A 75 10.13 11.83 10.57
C GLY A 75 10.43 11.87 9.07
N ALA A 76 9.55 11.33 8.23
CA ALA A 76 9.69 11.38 6.77
C ALA A 76 8.99 12.62 6.18
N THR A 77 9.40 13.82 6.59
CA THR A 77 8.96 15.09 5.98
C THR A 77 9.90 15.58 4.89
N ASP A 78 10.92 14.80 4.52
CA ASP A 78 11.93 15.22 3.55
C ASP A 78 11.97 14.24 2.37
N GLY A 79 11.49 14.69 1.20
CA GLY A 79 11.74 14.20 -0.18
C GLY A 79 11.61 12.69 -0.52
N SER A 80 11.42 11.82 0.45
CA SER A 80 11.47 10.35 0.35
C SER A 80 10.11 9.74 0.05
N ASN A 81 9.04 10.54 0.13
CA ASN A 81 7.70 10.15 -0.29
C ASN A 81 7.65 9.84 -1.80
N ASP A 82 8.44 10.53 -2.62
CA ASP A 82 8.44 10.35 -4.09
C ASP A 82 8.99 9.00 -4.54
N ILE A 83 9.93 8.41 -3.79
CA ILE A 83 10.59 7.15 -4.16
C ILE A 83 9.60 5.98 -4.11
N HIS A 84 8.71 5.98 -3.13
CA HIS A 84 7.72 4.93 -2.93
C HIS A 84 6.41 5.22 -3.68
N GLU A 85 6.12 6.50 -3.94
CA GLU A 85 4.88 6.94 -4.58
C GLU A 85 4.64 6.23 -5.92
N ARG A 86 5.67 6.14 -6.77
CA ARG A 86 5.58 5.42 -8.05
C ARG A 86 5.22 3.94 -7.85
N CYS A 87 5.77 3.29 -6.83
CA CYS A 87 5.47 1.89 -6.54
C CYS A 87 4.02 1.71 -6.06
N CYS A 88 3.52 2.65 -5.26
CA CYS A 88 2.14 2.67 -4.80
C CYS A 88 1.16 2.87 -5.97
N ASP A 89 1.49 3.74 -6.92
CA ASP A 89 0.68 3.93 -8.14
C ASP A 89 0.63 2.68 -8.99
N GLN A 90 1.78 2.04 -9.21
CA GLN A 90 1.85 0.80 -9.95
C GLN A 90 1.04 -0.31 -9.29
N ARG A 91 1.07 -0.38 -7.96
CA ARG A 91 0.22 -1.30 -7.20
C ARG A 91 -1.26 -0.98 -7.38
N ALA A 92 -1.66 0.28 -7.25
CA ALA A 92 -3.04 0.71 -7.43
C ALA A 92 -3.56 0.31 -8.81
N ALA A 93 -2.78 0.56 -9.86
CA ALA A 93 -3.13 0.16 -11.21
C ALA A 93 -3.14 -1.36 -11.41
N CYS A 94 -2.23 -2.10 -10.75
CA CYS A 94 -2.26 -3.57 -10.76
C CYS A 94 -3.56 -4.11 -10.16
N LEU A 95 -4.00 -3.55 -9.03
CA LEU A 95 -5.26 -3.95 -8.38
C LEU A 95 -6.51 -3.60 -9.23
N GLN A 96 -6.43 -2.55 -10.06
CA GLN A 96 -7.46 -2.15 -11.02
C GLN A 96 -7.42 -2.93 -12.33
N THR A 97 -6.33 -3.62 -12.61
CA THR A 97 -6.21 -4.45 -13.80
C THR A 97 -7.03 -5.72 -13.65
N CYS A 98 -7.96 -5.94 -14.56
CA CYS A 98 -8.92 -7.04 -14.50
C CYS A 98 -8.22 -8.40 -14.54
N GLY A 99 -8.50 -9.23 -13.53
CA GLY A 99 -7.93 -10.57 -13.38
C GLY A 99 -6.48 -10.60 -12.90
N SER A 100 -5.98 -9.47 -12.37
CA SER A 100 -4.80 -9.47 -11.52
C SER A 100 -5.08 -10.22 -10.23
N VAL A 101 -4.03 -10.68 -9.56
CA VAL A 101 -4.13 -11.36 -8.24
C VAL A 101 -3.50 -10.43 -7.21
N LYS A 102 -4.21 -10.13 -6.11
CA LYS A 102 -3.71 -9.20 -5.07
C LYS A 102 -2.30 -9.56 -4.61
N THR A 103 -2.04 -10.84 -4.32
CA THR A 103 -0.71 -11.29 -3.88
C THR A 103 0.39 -11.01 -4.91
N ALA A 104 0.09 -11.12 -6.21
CA ALA A 104 1.04 -10.80 -7.26
C ALA A 104 1.31 -9.28 -7.34
N CYS A 105 0.28 -8.45 -7.19
CA CYS A 105 0.44 -6.99 -7.11
C CYS A 105 1.24 -6.57 -5.87
N ASP A 106 1.01 -7.22 -4.74
CA ASP A 106 1.71 -6.94 -3.48
C ASP A 106 3.19 -7.38 -3.55
N GLU A 107 3.49 -8.48 -4.24
CA GLU A 107 4.87 -8.89 -4.54
C GLU A 107 5.59 -7.94 -5.50
N GLU A 108 4.90 -7.43 -6.53
CA GLU A 108 5.46 -6.43 -7.44
C GLU A 108 5.77 -5.12 -6.74
N LEU A 109 4.89 -4.70 -5.82
CA LEU A 109 5.13 -3.55 -4.97
C LEU A 109 6.40 -3.74 -4.13
N LYS A 110 6.52 -4.88 -3.44
CA LYS A 110 7.70 -5.20 -2.62
C LYS A 110 8.99 -5.09 -3.44
N LYS A 111 9.01 -5.70 -4.63
CA LYS A 111 10.16 -5.63 -5.55
C LYS A 111 10.45 -4.21 -6.02
N CYS A 112 9.43 -3.43 -6.31
CA CYS A 112 9.59 -2.03 -6.71
C CYS A 112 10.23 -1.21 -5.58
N VAL A 113 9.76 -1.39 -4.35
CA VAL A 113 10.29 -0.67 -3.19
C VAL A 113 11.73 -1.10 -2.89
N GLU A 114 12.02 -2.41 -2.83
CA GLU A 114 13.37 -2.94 -2.60
C GLU A 114 14.37 -2.42 -3.64
N LYS A 115 13.98 -2.46 -4.93
CA LYS A 115 14.83 -1.97 -6.02
C LYS A 115 15.16 -0.48 -5.85
N ASN A 116 14.16 0.34 -5.52
CA ASN A 116 14.37 1.77 -5.34
C ASN A 116 15.18 2.09 -4.07
N CYS A 117 15.10 1.25 -3.03
CA CYS A 117 15.95 1.35 -1.84
C CYS A 117 17.43 1.12 -2.15
N SER A 118 17.74 0.14 -3.01
CA SER A 118 19.13 -0.14 -3.41
C SER A 118 19.73 0.90 -4.36
N GLU A 119 18.91 1.64 -5.12
CA GLU A 119 19.39 2.57 -6.17
C GLU A 119 19.58 4.02 -5.68
N LYS A 120 18.93 4.46 -4.59
CA LYS A 120 18.80 5.90 -4.26
C LYS A 120 19.00 6.34 -2.80
N GLY A 121 19.33 5.47 -1.84
CA GLY A 121 19.33 5.83 -0.42
C GLY A 121 20.68 5.76 0.29
N ASP A 122 21.05 6.84 1.00
CA ASP A 122 22.18 6.92 1.93
C ASP A 122 22.01 6.08 3.23
N ASP A 123 20.92 5.29 3.33
CA ASP A 123 20.67 4.42 4.48
C ASP A 123 19.75 3.24 4.07
N GLU A 124 20.35 2.26 3.38
CA GLU A 124 19.68 1.06 2.85
C GLU A 124 18.87 0.32 3.94
N GLU A 125 19.39 0.28 5.17
CA GLU A 125 18.75 -0.40 6.30
C GLU A 125 17.41 0.25 6.67
N LYS A 126 17.37 1.58 6.77
CA LYS A 126 16.12 2.32 7.06
C LYS A 126 15.11 2.19 5.93
N CYS A 127 15.58 2.17 4.68
CA CYS A 127 14.69 1.98 3.53
C CYS A 127 14.07 0.57 3.53
N ASN A 128 14.88 -0.46 3.76
CA ASN A 128 14.42 -1.85 3.86
C ASN A 128 13.49 -2.06 5.06
N GLN A 129 13.74 -1.40 6.19
CA GLN A 129 12.84 -1.43 7.34
C GLN A 129 11.47 -0.83 7.00
N ARG A 130 11.43 0.32 6.32
CA ARG A 130 10.16 0.91 5.83
C ARG A 130 9.46 0.02 4.80
N ALA A 131 10.21 -0.57 3.87
CA ALA A 131 9.68 -1.52 2.89
C ALA A 131 9.02 -2.75 3.53
N SER A 132 9.63 -3.25 4.61
CA SER A 132 9.12 -4.38 5.40
C SER A 132 7.82 -4.02 6.11
N ILE A 133 7.77 -2.87 6.80
CA ILE A 133 6.56 -2.35 7.45
C ILE A 133 5.43 -2.18 6.41
N PHE A 134 5.76 -1.61 5.26
CA PHE A 134 4.81 -1.40 4.17
C PHE A 134 4.24 -2.72 3.62
N SER A 135 5.11 -3.72 3.44
CA SER A 135 4.70 -5.06 3.01
C SER A 135 3.77 -5.73 4.02
N ILE A 136 4.02 -5.52 5.32
CA ILE A 136 3.14 -6.02 6.40
C ILE A 136 1.78 -5.32 6.34
N MET A 137 1.74 -3.99 6.24
CA MET A 137 0.48 -3.22 6.16
C MET A 137 -0.38 -3.67 4.99
N VAL A 138 0.22 -3.80 3.80
CA VAL A 138 -0.46 -4.26 2.59
C VAL A 138 -0.97 -5.71 2.71
N SER A 139 -0.25 -6.56 3.45
CA SER A 139 -0.66 -7.95 3.69
C SER A 139 -1.83 -8.06 4.70
N LEU A 140 -2.02 -7.05 5.55
CA LEU A 140 -3.12 -6.99 6.52
C LEU A 140 -4.41 -6.42 5.92
N GLU A 141 -4.34 -5.81 4.73
CA GLU A 141 -5.53 -5.34 4.03
C GLU A 141 -6.50 -6.49 3.77
N ASN A 142 -7.77 -6.24 4.09
CA ASN A 142 -8.85 -7.16 3.79
C ASN A 142 -9.13 -7.24 2.28
N CYS A 143 -9.83 -8.28 1.84
CA CYS A 143 -10.07 -8.52 0.41
C CYS A 143 -11.19 -7.65 -0.20
N GLN A 144 -11.92 -6.88 0.61
CA GLN A 144 -13.09 -6.14 0.16
C GLN A 144 -12.74 -5.03 -0.85
N PRO A 145 -11.77 -4.12 -0.59
CA PRO A 145 -11.33 -3.12 -1.55
C PRO A 145 -10.86 -3.73 -2.86
N TYR A 146 -10.06 -4.81 -2.80
CA TYR A 146 -9.61 -5.51 -4.00
C TYR A 146 -10.79 -6.05 -4.82
N SER A 147 -11.76 -6.70 -4.16
CA SER A 147 -12.95 -7.23 -4.84
C SER A 147 -13.78 -6.11 -5.46
N ALA A 148 -14.02 -5.01 -4.74
CA ALA A 148 -14.80 -3.88 -5.23
C ALA A 148 -14.15 -3.23 -6.45
N VAL A 149 -12.83 -3.01 -6.39
CA VAL A 149 -12.05 -2.48 -7.50
C VAL A 149 -12.13 -3.42 -8.71
N GLN A 150 -11.90 -4.71 -8.54
CA GLN A 150 -12.03 -5.68 -9.64
C GLN A 150 -13.43 -5.67 -10.28
N HIS A 151 -14.49 -5.58 -9.48
CA HIS A 151 -15.87 -5.48 -9.99
C HIS A 151 -16.11 -4.21 -10.82
N SER A 152 -15.48 -3.10 -10.48
CA SER A 152 -15.64 -1.83 -11.20
C SER A 152 -14.87 -1.77 -12.52
N HIS A 153 -13.72 -2.46 -12.62
CA HIS A 153 -12.82 -2.45 -13.77
C HIS A 153 -12.91 -3.69 -14.67
N CYS A 154 -13.58 -4.76 -14.23
CA CYS A 154 -13.86 -5.94 -15.04
C CYS A 154 -15.27 -5.92 -15.63
N GLU A 155 -15.40 -6.40 -16.87
CA GLU A 155 -16.67 -6.82 -17.45
C GLU A 155 -16.64 -8.32 -17.79
N CYS A 156 -17.79 -8.99 -17.71
CA CYS A 156 -17.93 -10.40 -18.06
C CYS A 156 -18.54 -10.50 -19.46
N VAL A 157 -17.80 -11.08 -20.40
CA VAL A 157 -18.23 -11.26 -21.80
C VAL A 157 -18.29 -12.74 -22.16
N PRO A 158 -19.06 -13.16 -23.18
CA PRO A 158 -19.00 -14.51 -23.71
C PRO A 158 -17.55 -14.92 -24.03
N ALA A 159 -17.18 -16.16 -23.70
CA ALA A 159 -15.80 -16.62 -23.89
C ALA A 159 -15.32 -16.53 -25.36
N GLU A 160 -16.23 -16.64 -26.31
CA GLU A 160 -15.99 -16.48 -27.75
C GLU A 160 -15.67 -15.03 -28.15
N ASP A 161 -16.22 -14.04 -27.44
CA ASP A 161 -16.00 -12.61 -27.70
C ASP A 161 -14.74 -12.07 -27.01
N ALA A 162 -14.24 -12.78 -25.99
CA ALA A 162 -13.11 -12.34 -25.18
C ALA A 162 -11.84 -12.02 -26.00
N PRO A 163 -11.44 -12.80 -27.02
CA PRO A 163 -10.27 -12.48 -27.84
C PRO A 163 -10.43 -11.15 -28.59
N ALA A 164 -11.59 -10.93 -29.23
CA ALA A 164 -11.87 -9.70 -29.97
C ALA A 164 -11.90 -8.48 -29.04
N LYS A 165 -12.52 -8.61 -27.86
CA LYS A 165 -12.54 -7.56 -26.83
C LYS A 165 -11.16 -7.20 -26.29
N ARG A 166 -10.28 -8.18 -26.11
CA ARG A 166 -8.89 -7.93 -25.68
C ARG A 166 -8.07 -7.25 -26.78
N GLU A 167 -8.26 -7.62 -28.05
CA GLU A 167 -7.63 -6.96 -29.18
C GLU A 167 -8.07 -5.49 -29.28
N ASP A 168 -9.38 -5.23 -29.24
CA ASP A 168 -9.97 -3.88 -29.25
C ASP A 168 -9.46 -3.03 -28.08
N LEU A 169 -9.37 -3.61 -26.88
CA LEU A 169 -8.80 -2.92 -25.72
C LEU A 169 -7.34 -2.50 -25.94
N LEU A 170 -6.50 -3.41 -26.44
CA LEU A 170 -5.09 -3.09 -26.73
C LEU A 170 -4.98 -2.05 -27.84
N HIS A 171 -5.82 -2.14 -28.87
CA HIS A 171 -5.86 -1.16 -29.95
C HIS A 171 -6.14 0.24 -29.38
N LYS A 172 -7.22 0.39 -28.61
CA LYS A 172 -7.60 1.66 -27.97
C LYS A 172 -6.55 2.17 -26.99
N PHE A 173 -5.91 1.28 -26.23
CA PHE A 173 -4.79 1.64 -25.36
C PHE A 173 -3.64 2.25 -26.18
N TYR A 174 -3.22 1.58 -27.26
CA TYR A 174 -2.15 2.09 -28.11
C TYR A 174 -2.54 3.37 -28.84
N GLU A 175 -3.78 3.51 -29.32
CA GLU A 175 -4.26 4.75 -29.92
C GLU A 175 -4.16 5.94 -28.96
N THR A 176 -4.44 5.69 -27.67
CA THR A 176 -4.44 6.74 -26.64
C THR A 176 -3.03 7.10 -26.18
N PHE A 177 -2.17 6.10 -25.92
CA PHE A 177 -0.87 6.33 -25.24
C PHE A 177 0.37 6.14 -26.13
N SER A 178 0.23 5.54 -27.31
CA SER A 178 1.37 5.21 -28.19
C SER A 178 0.93 4.87 -29.61
N PRO A 179 0.43 5.85 -30.39
CA PRO A 179 -0.17 5.64 -31.70
C PRO A 179 0.77 4.92 -32.69
N ASP A 180 2.08 5.14 -32.56
CA ASP A 180 3.12 4.50 -33.39
C ASP A 180 3.21 2.97 -33.22
N SER A 181 2.58 2.40 -32.18
CA SER A 181 2.63 0.97 -31.87
C SER A 181 1.29 0.26 -31.98
N VAL A 182 0.24 0.90 -32.52
CA VAL A 182 -1.10 0.32 -32.68
C VAL A 182 -1.07 -1.01 -33.45
N GLY A 183 -0.22 -1.13 -34.47
CA GLY A 183 -0.05 -2.37 -35.24
C GLY A 183 0.39 -3.59 -34.43
N LYS A 184 0.92 -3.40 -33.20
CA LYS A 184 1.33 -4.50 -32.31
C LYS A 184 0.17 -5.09 -31.50
N ALA A 185 -0.99 -4.41 -31.44
CA ALA A 185 -2.13 -4.80 -30.61
C ALA A 185 -2.60 -6.24 -30.92
N LYS A 186 -2.73 -6.57 -32.21
CA LYS A 186 -3.18 -7.89 -32.66
C LYS A 186 -2.24 -9.01 -32.24
N ASP A 187 -0.94 -8.86 -32.46
CA ASP A 187 0.02 -9.90 -32.09
C ASP A 187 0.19 -10.05 -30.57
N LEU A 188 0.07 -8.95 -29.84
CA LEU A 188 0.10 -8.96 -28.38
C LEU A 188 -1.16 -9.59 -27.79
N SER A 189 -2.34 -9.35 -28.36
CA SER A 189 -3.60 -9.95 -27.92
C SER A 189 -3.57 -11.48 -28.04
N LYS A 190 -2.96 -12.01 -29.11
CA LYS A 190 -2.76 -13.46 -29.30
C LYS A 190 -1.80 -14.06 -28.28
N LYS A 191 -0.74 -13.32 -27.90
CA LYS A 191 0.19 -13.75 -26.84
C LYS A 191 -0.45 -13.67 -25.46
N ALA A 192 -1.39 -12.74 -25.27
CA ALA A 192 -2.17 -12.52 -24.06
C ALA A 192 -3.58 -13.12 -24.14
N ASP A 193 -3.66 -14.37 -24.59
CA ASP A 193 -4.88 -15.17 -24.80
C ASP A 193 -5.68 -15.52 -23.54
N THR A 194 -5.13 -15.28 -22.36
CA THR A 194 -5.77 -15.57 -21.07
C THR A 194 -5.87 -14.31 -20.24
N THR A 195 -6.87 -14.23 -19.35
CA THR A 195 -7.05 -13.06 -18.47
C THR A 195 -5.79 -12.76 -17.66
N ARG A 196 -5.11 -13.79 -17.14
CA ARG A 196 -3.85 -13.59 -16.39
C ARG A 196 -2.71 -13.04 -17.24
N LYS A 197 -2.51 -13.56 -18.46
CA LYS A 197 -1.48 -13.01 -19.37
C LYS A 197 -1.82 -11.59 -19.80
N MET A 198 -3.11 -11.30 -20.00
CA MET A 198 -3.59 -9.95 -20.31
C MET A 198 -3.33 -8.99 -19.16
N ALA A 199 -3.60 -9.39 -17.91
CA ALA A 199 -3.30 -8.58 -16.73
C ALA A 199 -1.80 -8.27 -16.63
N ASN A 200 -0.93 -9.28 -16.83
CA ASN A 200 0.52 -9.09 -16.83
C ASN A 200 1.00 -8.17 -17.96
N LEU A 201 0.40 -8.27 -19.15
CA LEU A 201 0.70 -7.38 -20.28
C LEU A 201 0.27 -5.95 -19.94
N MET A 202 -0.95 -5.77 -19.46
CA MET A 202 -1.49 -4.46 -19.10
C MET A 202 -0.66 -3.80 -18.00
N GLY A 203 -0.27 -4.54 -16.96
CA GLY A 203 0.63 -4.04 -15.91
C GLY A 203 1.95 -3.51 -16.49
N LYS A 204 2.56 -4.23 -17.44
CA LYS A 204 3.78 -3.75 -18.13
C LYS A 204 3.53 -2.50 -18.98
N LEU A 205 2.38 -2.41 -19.64
CA LEU A 205 2.02 -1.25 -20.44
C LEU A 205 1.80 -0.03 -19.56
N VAL A 206 1.03 -0.16 -18.48
CA VAL A 206 0.83 0.91 -17.49
C VAL A 206 2.16 1.36 -16.91
N GLN A 207 3.04 0.44 -16.50
CA GLN A 207 4.37 0.79 -15.99
C GLN A 207 5.23 1.53 -17.02
N LYS A 208 5.11 1.18 -18.31
CA LYS A 208 5.89 1.78 -19.40
C LYS A 208 5.41 3.19 -19.76
N TYR A 209 4.10 3.42 -19.74
CA TYR A 209 3.46 4.70 -20.09
C TYR A 209 3.04 5.49 -18.84
N TYR A 210 3.67 5.21 -17.69
CA TYR A 210 3.55 6.05 -16.49
C TYR A 210 4.33 7.35 -16.70
N PRO A 211 3.81 8.53 -16.28
CA PRO A 211 2.63 8.76 -15.44
C PRO A 211 1.28 8.88 -16.17
N ASP A 212 1.28 9.02 -17.50
CA ASP A 212 0.09 9.38 -18.28
C ASP A 212 -1.09 8.40 -18.17
N THR A 213 -0.80 7.15 -17.81
CA THR A 213 -1.81 6.09 -17.63
C THR A 213 -2.52 6.12 -16.29
N ILE A 214 -1.98 6.79 -15.26
CA ILE A 214 -2.52 6.77 -13.88
C ILE A 214 -2.94 8.17 -13.47
N GLN A 215 -4.22 8.33 -13.17
CA GLN A 215 -4.82 9.54 -12.64
C GLN A 215 -4.63 9.61 -11.14
N LYS A 216 -4.01 10.67 -10.65
CA LYS A 216 -3.85 10.93 -9.22
C LYS A 216 -5.17 11.44 -8.65
N VAL A 217 -5.78 10.68 -7.75
CA VAL A 217 -7.00 11.07 -7.05
C VAL A 217 -6.62 11.45 -5.62
N LYS A 218 -6.84 12.71 -5.25
CA LYS A 218 -6.75 13.13 -3.85
C LYS A 218 -8.01 12.67 -3.13
N ASP A 219 -7.87 11.97 -2.01
CA ASP A 219 -9.02 11.60 -1.20
C ASP A 219 -9.70 12.89 -0.67
N PRO A 220 -11.00 13.12 -0.94
CA PRO A 220 -11.70 14.33 -0.52
C PRO A 220 -11.74 14.51 1.01
N ASN A 221 -11.63 13.42 1.79
CA ASN A 221 -11.48 13.51 3.24
C ASN A 221 -10.06 13.91 3.66
N ALA A 222 -9.04 13.48 2.91
CA ALA A 222 -7.66 13.92 3.14
C ALA A 222 -7.51 15.41 2.82
N GLU A 223 -8.13 15.90 1.75
CA GLU A 223 -8.18 17.33 1.42
C GLU A 223 -8.89 18.14 2.50
N ARG A 224 -10.05 17.64 2.99
CA ARG A 224 -10.76 18.29 4.11
C ARG A 224 -9.94 18.29 5.40
N MET A 225 -9.23 17.21 5.71
CA MET A 225 -8.36 17.14 6.89
C MET A 225 -7.14 18.05 6.76
N GLU A 226 -6.52 18.10 5.58
CA GLU A 226 -5.41 19.01 5.26
C GLU A 226 -5.85 20.47 5.36
N GLN A 227 -7.05 20.78 4.88
CA GLN A 227 -7.63 22.10 5.01
C GLN A 227 -7.87 22.49 6.48
N LEU A 228 -8.43 21.59 7.28
CA LEU A 228 -8.64 21.82 8.72
C LEU A 228 -7.32 22.02 9.48
N MET A 229 -6.28 21.25 9.15
CA MET A 229 -4.94 21.40 9.74
C MET A 229 -4.26 22.70 9.32
N ARG A 230 -4.47 23.15 8.08
CA ARG A 230 -3.95 24.42 7.60
C ARG A 230 -4.67 25.61 8.22
N GLU A 231 -5.98 25.48 8.43
CA GLU A 231 -6.79 26.48 9.12
C GLU A 231 -6.43 26.57 10.60
N SER A 232 -6.15 25.46 11.28
CA SER A 232 -5.69 25.47 12.67
C SER A 232 -4.29 26.08 12.83
N GLN A 233 -3.33 25.74 11.96
CA GLN A 233 -2.00 26.37 11.98
C GLN A 233 -2.05 27.87 11.69
N LYS A 234 -2.94 28.30 10.79
CA LYS A 234 -3.18 29.72 10.56
C LYS A 234 -3.77 30.38 11.81
N ALA A 235 -4.79 29.79 12.42
CA ALA A 235 -5.39 30.30 13.65
C ALA A 235 -4.35 30.40 14.79
N THR A 236 -3.49 29.40 14.95
CA THR A 236 -2.41 29.45 15.95
C THR A 236 -1.39 30.54 15.65
N ASN A 237 -0.99 30.74 14.38
CA ASN A 237 -0.09 31.83 14.03
C ASN A 237 -0.72 33.22 14.19
N THR A 238 -2.03 33.37 13.95
CA THR A 238 -2.74 34.63 14.16
C THR A 238 -2.86 34.97 15.65
N VAL A 239 -3.02 33.97 16.52
CA VAL A 239 -3.01 34.18 17.98
C VAL A 239 -1.63 34.57 18.50
N VAL A 240 -0.55 34.02 17.93
CA VAL A 240 0.82 34.41 18.28
C VAL A 240 1.18 35.82 17.82
N GLU A 241 0.64 36.29 16.68
CA GLU A 241 0.82 37.69 16.23
C GLU A 241 -0.03 38.71 17.03
N GLU A 242 -1.06 38.28 17.76
CA GLU A 242 -1.87 39.15 18.63
C GLU A 242 -1.35 39.25 20.08
N GLU A 243 -0.44 38.36 20.52
CA GLU A 243 0.15 38.41 21.88
C GLU A 243 1.51 39.15 21.97
N ASP A 244 2.08 39.62 20.85
CA ASP A 244 3.35 40.40 20.83
C ASP A 244 3.14 41.94 20.85
N VAL A 245 2.02 42.41 21.41
CA VAL A 245 1.83 43.82 21.77
C VAL A 245 1.24 43.87 23.18
N GLU A 246 2.11 43.92 24.19
CA GLU A 246 1.97 44.65 25.48
C GLU A 246 3.10 44.18 26.43
N ALA A 247 4.30 44.73 26.23
CA ALA A 247 5.38 44.69 27.22
C ALA A 247 6.28 45.92 27.05
N ASP A 248 5.83 47.05 27.60
CA ASP A 248 6.54 48.32 27.79
C ASP A 248 5.76 49.03 28.91
N GLU A 249 6.26 49.58 30.02
CA GLU A 249 7.55 49.80 30.66
C GLU A 249 7.21 50.06 32.14
N ASP A 250 7.93 49.48 33.11
CA ASP A 250 7.93 49.97 34.49
C ASP A 250 9.32 49.69 35.08
N ASP A 251 10.24 50.63 34.90
CA ASP A 251 11.41 50.76 35.77
C ASP A 251 11.95 52.19 35.80
N ALA A 252 12.47 52.53 36.98
CA ALA A 252 13.25 53.72 37.39
C ALA A 252 12.47 54.94 37.91
N GLU A 253 12.62 55.22 39.21
CA GLU A 253 13.57 56.26 39.66
C GLU A 253 13.84 56.12 41.18
N GLU A 254 15.08 55.76 41.53
CA GLU A 254 15.74 56.01 42.82
C GLU A 254 16.43 57.39 42.78
N GLU A 255 16.39 58.14 43.90
CA GLU A 255 17.41 59.08 44.45
C GLU A 255 16.69 60.03 45.44
N GLU A 256 17.20 60.58 46.54
CA GLU A 256 18.36 60.37 47.42
C GLU A 256 18.02 61.13 48.75
N VAL A 257 18.49 60.60 49.88
CA VAL A 257 18.97 61.22 51.16
C VAL A 257 18.70 62.73 51.44
N GLN A 258 18.20 63.10 52.66
CA GLN A 258 18.98 63.74 53.77
C GLN A 258 18.12 64.29 54.95
N GLU A 259 18.63 64.03 56.17
CA GLU A 259 18.45 64.60 57.53
C GLU A 259 17.30 65.60 57.89
N LEU A 260 16.62 65.30 59.01
CA LEU A 260 16.61 66.12 60.24
C LEU A 260 16.09 65.32 61.45
#